data_AF-A0A4U6AM85-F1
#
_entry.id   AF-A0A4U6AM85-F1
#
_cell.length_a   1.000
_cell.length_b   1.000
_cell.length_c   1.000
_cell.angle_alpha   90.00
_cell.angle_beta   90.00
_cell.angle_gamma   90.00
#
_symmetry.space_group_name_H-M   'P 1'
#
loop_
_entity.id
_entity.type
_entity.pdbx_description
1 polymer ?
#
loop_
_entity_poly.entity_id
_entity_poly.type
_entity_poly.pdbx_seq_one_letter_code
_entity_poly.pdbx_strand_id
1 'polypeptide(L)'
;MRTKTSTEHRDFSDYEKLRAEQHEELSRAASSLMCISNDLCRLRSCRRRRVCGGPMQPSPHQALAVRAQREIGLSGKACADLPVCIANQKPWVFDIYKKLMADLLQIKLDIPKMDLILACVEAASRRRLPKKHS
;
A
#
# COMPACT_ATOMS: atom_id res chain seq x y z
N MET A 1 49.65 10.51 -4.97
CA MET A 1 48.47 11.12 -5.63
C MET A 1 47.24 10.28 -5.27
N ARG A 2 46.29 10.82 -4.49
CA ARG A 2 45.04 10.11 -4.13
C ARG A 2 44.11 10.15 -5.33
N THR A 3 43.82 8.98 -5.89
CA THR A 3 42.75 8.79 -6.87
C THR A 3 41.42 9.09 -6.17
N LYS A 4 40.76 10.17 -6.59
CA LYS A 4 39.37 10.44 -6.22
C LYS A 4 38.54 9.36 -6.91
N THR A 5 38.05 8.39 -6.16
CA THR A 5 36.95 7.54 -6.57
C THR A 5 35.74 8.44 -6.74
N SER A 6 35.40 8.76 -8.00
CA SER A 6 34.13 9.34 -8.37
C SER A 6 33.04 8.33 -8.00
N THR A 7 32.40 8.54 -6.85
CA THR A 7 31.19 7.80 -6.49
C THR A 7 30.16 8.11 -7.56
N GLU A 8 29.89 7.16 -8.46
CA GLU A 8 28.76 7.23 -9.39
C GLU A 8 27.50 7.47 -8.56
N HIS A 9 26.95 8.68 -8.63
CA HIS A 9 25.70 9.01 -7.99
C HIS A 9 24.59 8.32 -8.79
N ARG A 10 24.30 7.05 -8.46
CA ARG A 10 23.21 6.31 -9.09
C ARG A 10 21.89 7.03 -8.84
N ASP A 11 21.24 7.45 -9.92
CA ASP A 11 19.90 8.04 -9.86
C ASP A 11 18.86 6.93 -9.69
N PHE A 12 18.18 6.94 -8.54
CA PHE A 12 17.11 6.00 -8.22
C PHE A 12 15.71 6.62 -8.37
N SER A 13 15.59 7.83 -8.93
CA SER A 13 14.32 8.57 -9.08
C SER A 13 13.18 7.70 -9.59
N ASP A 14 13.38 7.06 -10.75
CA ASP A 14 12.29 6.35 -11.43
C ASP A 14 11.95 5.03 -10.74
N TYR A 15 12.96 4.40 -10.14
CA TYR A 15 12.75 3.24 -9.27
C TYR A 15 11.91 3.61 -8.04
N GLU A 16 12.22 4.73 -7.38
CA GLU A 16 11.48 5.17 -6.19
C GLU A 16 10.04 5.59 -6.53
N LYS A 17 9.81 6.21 -7.70
CA LYS A 17 8.46 6.51 -8.20
C LYS A 17 7.64 5.23 -8.39
N LEU A 18 8.18 4.27 -9.15
CA LEU A 18 7.49 3.00 -9.38
C LEU A 18 7.20 2.26 -8.07
N ARG A 19 8.16 2.26 -7.15
CA ARG A 19 8.02 1.64 -5.85
C ARG A 19 6.93 2.34 -5.00
N ALA A 20 6.85 3.66 -5.07
CA ALA A 20 5.82 4.43 -4.38
C ALA A 20 4.42 4.15 -4.93
N GLU A 21 4.27 4.12 -6.26
CA GLU A 21 3.00 3.78 -6.92
C GLU A 21 2.53 2.37 -6.56
N GLN A 22 3.42 1.38 -6.63
CA GLN A 22 3.12 0.00 -6.23
C GLN A 22 2.73 -0.10 -4.75
N HIS A 23 3.45 0.59 -3.88
CA HIS A 23 3.16 0.61 -2.45
C HIS A 23 1.80 1.23 -2.13
N GLU A 24 1.47 2.34 -2.80
CA GLU A 24 0.18 3.00 -2.65
C GLU A 24 -0.96 2.10 -3.13
N GLU A 25 -0.83 1.48 -4.31
CA GLU A 25 -1.83 0.56 -4.84
C GLU A 25 -2.09 -0.62 -3.89
N LEU A 26 -1.02 -1.32 -3.47
CA LEU A 26 -1.12 -2.45 -2.54
C LEU A 26 -1.76 -2.03 -1.21
N SER A 27 -1.35 -0.88 -0.68
CA SER A 27 -1.87 -0.38 0.60
C SER A 27 -3.36 0.00 0.49
N ARG A 28 -3.76 0.65 -0.59
CA ARG A 28 -5.16 1.01 -0.82
C ARG A 28 -6.03 -0.23 -1.06
N ALA A 29 -5.54 -1.23 -1.78
CA ALA A 29 -6.23 -2.50 -1.98
C ALA A 29 -6.41 -3.25 -0.65
N ALA A 30 -5.33 -3.41 0.12
CA ALA A 30 -5.36 -4.03 1.45
C ALA A 30 -6.34 -3.30 2.39
N SER A 31 -6.35 -1.96 2.38
CA SER A 31 -7.28 -1.17 3.18
C SER A 31 -8.73 -1.31 2.72
N SER A 32 -8.96 -1.46 1.41
CA SER A 32 -10.29 -1.70 0.85
C SER A 32 -10.85 -3.04 1.30
N LEU A 33 -10.01 -4.08 1.28
CA LEU A 33 -10.39 -5.43 1.67
C LEU A 33 -10.54 -5.58 3.18
N MET A 34 -9.55 -5.12 3.97
CA MET A 34 -9.51 -5.33 5.41
C MET A 34 -10.14 -4.17 6.19
N CYS A 35 -9.64 -2.94 6.03
CA CYS A 35 -10.02 -1.84 6.91
C CYS A 35 -11.46 -1.38 6.69
N ILE A 36 -11.93 -1.37 5.45
CA ILE A 36 -13.30 -0.97 5.14
C ILE A 36 -14.29 -2.09 5.47
N SER A 37 -13.98 -3.35 5.12
CA SER A 37 -14.89 -4.48 5.39
C SER A 37 -15.07 -4.77 6.88
N ASN A 38 -14.11 -4.40 7.73
CA ASN A 38 -14.14 -4.61 9.17
C ASN A 38 -14.42 -3.31 9.96
N ASP A 39 -14.97 -2.27 9.32
CA ASP A 39 -15.33 -0.99 9.95
C ASP A 39 -14.20 -0.25 10.70
N LEU A 40 -12.94 -0.58 10.39
CA LEU A 40 -11.76 0.12 10.91
C LEU A 40 -11.61 1.51 10.26
N CYS A 41 -12.06 1.66 9.01
CA CYS A 41 -11.98 2.93 8.29
C CYS A 41 -13.08 3.90 8.74
N ARG A 42 -12.68 5.02 9.36
CA ARG A 42 -13.61 6.06 9.83
C ARG A 42 -14.04 7.05 8.74
N LEU A 43 -13.42 7.05 7.56
CA LEU A 43 -13.79 7.92 6.45
C LEU A 43 -15.08 7.47 5.77
N ARG A 44 -16.11 8.32 5.86
CA ARG A 44 -17.44 8.06 5.27
C ARG A 44 -17.38 7.87 3.75
N SER A 45 -16.54 8.62 3.05
CA SER A 45 -16.35 8.49 1.60
C SER A 45 -15.86 7.09 1.22
N CYS A 46 -14.87 6.58 1.95
CA CYS A 46 -14.32 5.24 1.76
C CYS A 46 -15.37 4.16 2.02
N ARG A 47 -16.09 4.22 3.16
CA ARG A 47 -17.15 3.25 3.48
C ARG A 47 -18.28 3.24 2.46
N ARG A 48 -18.70 4.41 1.97
CA ARG A 48 -19.74 4.53 0.92
C ARG A 48 -19.29 3.92 -0.40
N ARG A 49 -18.04 4.19 -0.81
CA ARG A 49 -17.48 3.64 -2.05
C ARG A 49 -17.06 2.18 -1.92
N ARG A 50 -16.87 1.70 -0.68
CA ARG A 50 -16.29 0.39 -0.32
C ARG A 50 -14.87 0.19 -0.87
N VAL A 51 -14.17 1.30 -1.13
CA VAL A 51 -12.80 1.35 -1.66
C VAL A 51 -12.05 2.47 -0.96
N CYS A 52 -10.78 2.22 -0.64
CA CYS A 52 -9.93 3.15 0.09
C CYS A 52 -9.47 4.30 -0.81
N GLY A 53 -9.98 5.50 -0.52
CA GLY A 53 -9.51 6.77 -1.08
C GLY A 53 -9.00 7.72 -0.01
N GLY A 54 -8.60 7.20 1.16
CA GLY A 54 -8.13 8.02 2.28
C GLY A 54 -6.74 8.62 2.02
N PRO A 55 -6.34 9.65 2.78
CA PRO A 55 -4.99 10.19 2.72
C PRO A 55 -3.97 9.15 3.16
N MET A 56 -2.82 9.16 2.49
CA MET A 56 -1.61 8.44 2.90
C MET A 56 -0.86 9.31 3.90
N GLN A 57 -0.40 8.73 5.01
CA GLN A 57 0.31 9.46 6.06
C GLN A 57 1.48 8.63 6.59
N PRO A 58 2.56 9.28 7.07
CA PRO A 58 3.68 8.59 7.68
C PRO A 58 3.21 7.66 8.79
N SER A 59 3.73 6.43 8.77
CA SER A 59 3.36 5.41 9.73
C SER A 59 4.55 4.99 10.59
N PRO A 60 4.42 4.95 11.93
CA PRO A 60 5.44 4.37 12.80
C PRO A 60 5.80 2.93 12.41
N HIS A 61 4.84 2.17 11.87
CA HIS A 61 5.05 0.80 11.43
C HIS A 61 6.05 0.67 10.28
N GLN A 62 6.25 1.74 9.50
CA GLN A 62 7.18 1.76 8.37
C GLN A 62 8.59 2.22 8.77
N ALA A 63 8.81 2.67 10.02
CA ALA A 63 10.08 3.28 10.44
C ALA A 63 11.31 2.39 10.15
N LEU A 64 11.22 1.08 10.42
CA LEU A 64 12.31 0.14 10.14
C LEU A 64 12.52 -0.07 8.63
N ALA A 65 11.44 -0.13 7.85
CA ALA A 65 11.53 -0.27 6.39
C ALA A 65 12.17 0.98 5.75
N VAL A 66 11.78 2.17 6.22
CA VAL A 66 12.37 3.45 5.81
C VAL A 66 13.86 3.48 6.14
N ARG A 67 14.26 3.04 7.33
CA ARG A 67 15.66 2.96 7.73
C ARG A 67 16.46 2.02 6.82
N ALA A 68 15.95 0.81 6.57
CA ALA A 68 16.60 -0.16 5.70
C ALA A 68 16.76 0.37 4.26
N GLN A 69 15.77 1.10 3.74
CA GLN A 69 15.86 1.75 2.42
C GLN A 69 16.98 2.80 2.37
N ARG A 70 17.12 3.60 3.43
CA ARG A 70 18.20 4.59 3.52
C ARG A 70 19.58 3.95 3.59
N GLU A 71 19.71 2.83 4.29
CA GLU A 71 20.97 2.08 4.40
C GLU A 71 21.46 1.54 3.05
N ILE A 72 20.55 1.28 2.10
CA ILE A 72 20.88 0.84 0.73
C ILE A 72 20.95 1.99 -0.30
N GLY A 73 20.91 3.25 0.17
CA GLY A 73 21.08 4.44 -0.69
C GLY A 73 19.78 4.99 -1.32
N LEU A 74 18.60 4.54 -0.88
CA LEU A 74 17.31 5.11 -1.29
C LEU A 74 16.86 6.23 -0.32
N SER A 75 15.89 7.05 -0.71
CA SER A 75 15.39 8.15 0.14
C SER A 75 14.62 7.65 1.38
N GLY A 76 14.04 6.46 1.28
CA GLY A 76 13.12 5.89 2.27
C GLY A 76 11.69 6.43 2.17
N LYS A 77 11.40 7.35 1.23
CA LYS A 77 10.07 8.00 1.15
C LYS A 77 9.03 7.12 0.47
N ALA A 78 9.44 6.28 -0.49
CA ALA A 78 8.54 5.51 -1.34
C ALA A 78 7.55 4.60 -0.58
N CYS A 79 7.93 4.10 0.60
CA CYS A 79 7.08 3.20 1.39
C CYS A 79 6.81 3.71 2.82
N ALA A 80 7.05 5.00 3.10
CA ALA A 80 6.92 5.55 4.44
C ALA A 80 5.46 5.67 4.91
N ASP A 81 4.56 5.90 3.95
CA ASP A 81 3.19 6.30 4.23
C ASP A 81 2.22 5.12 4.13
N LEU A 82 1.18 5.14 4.96
CA LEU A 82 0.07 4.20 4.89
C LEU A 82 -1.26 4.95 4.89
N PRO A 83 -2.36 4.32 4.43
CA PRO A 83 -3.69 4.88 4.57
C PRO A 83 -3.99 5.22 6.03
N VAL A 84 -4.61 6.38 6.27
CA VAL A 84 -4.90 6.88 7.62
C VAL A 84 -5.64 5.87 8.53
N CYS A 85 -6.43 4.97 7.95
CA CYS A 85 -7.16 3.96 8.71
C CYS A 85 -6.28 2.87 9.32
N ILE A 86 -5.04 2.69 8.83
CA ILE A 86 -4.07 1.69 9.32
C ILE A 86 -2.80 2.33 9.89
N ALA A 87 -2.44 3.55 9.49
CA ALA A 87 -1.17 4.20 9.81
C ALA A 87 -0.81 4.19 11.31
N ASN A 88 -1.79 4.39 12.20
CA ASN A 88 -1.60 4.42 13.65
C ASN A 88 -2.35 3.30 14.39
N GLN A 89 -2.73 2.22 13.68
CA GLN A 89 -3.41 1.11 14.33
C GLN A 89 -2.47 0.31 15.24
N LYS A 90 -3.07 -0.50 16.12
CA LYS A 90 -2.32 -1.38 17.01
C LYS A 90 -1.41 -2.33 16.20
N PRO A 91 -0.21 -2.68 16.71
CA PRO A 91 0.74 -3.54 15.99
C PRO A 91 0.13 -4.85 15.45
N TRP A 92 -0.68 -5.54 16.26
CA TRP A 92 -1.32 -6.79 15.82
C TRP A 92 -2.29 -6.61 14.64
N VAL A 93 -2.95 -5.46 14.53
CA VAL A 93 -3.80 -5.13 13.37
C VAL A 93 -2.91 -4.91 12.14
N PHE A 94 -1.80 -4.19 12.33
CA PHE A 94 -0.83 -3.96 11.28
C PHE A 94 -0.17 -5.27 10.80
N ASP A 95 0.10 -6.22 11.68
CA ASP A 95 0.67 -7.52 11.29
C ASP A 95 -0.25 -8.31 10.36
N ILE A 96 -1.56 -8.31 10.63
CA ILE A 96 -2.56 -8.91 9.74
C ILE A 96 -2.60 -8.16 8.41
N TYR A 97 -2.60 -6.83 8.46
CA TYR A 97 -2.59 -5.99 7.28
C TYR A 97 -1.35 -6.22 6.40
N LYS A 98 -0.18 -6.38 7.03
CA LYS A 98 1.10 -6.65 6.36
C LYS A 98 1.07 -8.00 5.64
N LYS A 99 0.47 -9.03 6.25
CA LYS A 99 0.26 -10.33 5.58
C LYS A 99 -0.61 -10.18 4.34
N LEU A 100 -1.74 -9.48 4.47
CA LEU A 100 -2.62 -9.21 3.33
C LEU A 100 -1.91 -8.42 2.21
N MET A 101 -1.07 -7.44 2.54
CA MET A 101 -0.25 -6.75 1.53
C MET A 101 0.71 -7.70 0.81
N ALA A 102 1.30 -8.65 1.53
CA ALA A 102 2.18 -9.66 0.93
C ALA A 102 1.40 -10.60 -0.02
N ASP A 103 0.21 -11.03 0.39
CA ASP A 103 -0.67 -11.86 -0.45
C ASP A 103 -1.09 -11.12 -1.72
N LEU A 104 -1.43 -9.84 -1.61
CA LEU A 104 -1.77 -8.99 -2.76
C LEU A 104 -0.58 -8.75 -3.69
N LEU A 105 0.62 -8.61 -3.13
CA LEU A 105 1.84 -8.52 -3.92
C LEU A 105 2.07 -9.82 -4.70
N GLN A 106 1.88 -10.97 -4.07
CA GLN A 106 2.01 -12.26 -4.75
C GLN A 106 1.00 -12.39 -5.90
N ILE A 107 -0.27 -12.02 -5.68
CA ILE A 107 -1.29 -12.00 -6.75
C ILE A 107 -0.86 -11.11 -7.92
N LYS A 108 -0.27 -9.95 -7.63
CA LYS A 108 0.21 -9.03 -8.66
C LYS A 108 1.41 -9.60 -9.43
N LEU A 109 2.28 -10.36 -8.77
CA LEU A 109 3.38 -11.07 -9.45
C LEU A 109 2.86 -12.21 -10.34
N ASP A 110 1.86 -12.95 -9.87
CA ASP A 110 1.24 -14.05 -10.61
C ASP A 110 0.41 -13.54 -11.80
N ILE A 111 -0.20 -12.35 -11.67
CA ILE A 111 -1.02 -11.70 -12.70
C ILE A 111 -0.56 -10.24 -12.89
N PRO A 112 0.53 -9.99 -13.63
CA PRO A 112 1.18 -8.67 -13.73
C PRO A 112 0.28 -7.53 -14.23
N LYS A 113 -0.76 -7.84 -15.01
CA LYS A 113 -1.71 -6.86 -15.56
C LYS A 113 -2.90 -6.57 -14.65
N MET A 114 -2.96 -7.20 -13.46
CA MET A 114 -4.05 -6.97 -12.51
C MET A 114 -3.91 -5.60 -11.86
N ASP A 115 -4.91 -4.74 -12.04
CA ASP A 115 -5.10 -3.54 -11.23
C ASP A 115 -5.91 -3.91 -9.98
N LEU A 116 -5.25 -3.89 -8.82
CA LEU A 116 -5.84 -4.35 -7.57
C LEU A 116 -6.94 -3.40 -7.08
N ILE A 117 -6.86 -2.12 -7.41
CA ILE A 117 -7.87 -1.12 -7.05
C ILE A 117 -9.10 -1.29 -7.90
N LEU A 118 -8.94 -1.49 -9.22
CA LEU A 118 -10.05 -1.79 -10.11
C LEU A 118 -10.75 -3.09 -9.69
N ALA A 119 -9.99 -4.14 -9.35
CA ALA A 119 -10.56 -5.39 -8.82
C ALA A 119 -11.37 -5.15 -7.53
N CYS A 120 -10.91 -4.29 -6.62
CA CYS A 120 -11.66 -3.87 -5.44
C CYS A 120 -12.95 -3.12 -5.80
N VAL A 121 -12.89 -2.21 -6.78
CA VAL A 121 -14.06 -1.44 -7.27
C VAL A 121 -15.11 -2.37 -7.89
N GLU A 122 -14.70 -3.33 -8.71
CA GLU A 122 -15.60 -4.32 -9.30
C GLU A 122 -16.25 -5.19 -8.22
N ALA A 123 -15.46 -5.72 -7.28
CA ALA A 123 -15.96 -6.51 -6.16
C ALA A 123 -16.97 -5.72 -5.30
N ALA A 124 -16.66 -4.45 -5.02
CA ALA A 124 -17.54 -3.55 -4.29
C ALA A 124 -18.87 -3.31 -5.03
N SER A 125 -18.83 -3.17 -6.36
CA SER A 125 -19.99 -2.95 -7.23
C SER A 125 -20.89 -4.17 -7.29
N ARG A 126 -20.32 -5.38 -7.42
CA ARG A 126 -21.08 -6.64 -7.42
C ARG A 126 -21.85 -6.85 -6.11
N ARG A 127 -21.31 -6.43 -4.97
CA ARG A 127 -22.01 -6.47 -3.66
C ARG A 127 -23.17 -5.48 -3.54
N ARG A 128 -23.39 -4.58 -4.51
CA ARG A 128 -24.55 -3.68 -4.56
C ARG A 128 -25.69 -4.26 -5.39
N LEU A 129 -25.43 -5.26 -6.22
CA LEU A 129 -26.48 -5.92 -6.98
C LEU A 129 -27.40 -6.68 -6.01
N PRO A 130 -28.73 -6.64 -6.23
CA PRO A 130 -29.64 -7.45 -5.45
C PRO A 130 -29.20 -8.91 -5.55
N LYS A 131 -29.11 -9.59 -4.40
CA LYS A 131 -28.89 -11.04 -4.40
C LYS A 131 -30.07 -11.64 -5.16
N LYS A 132 -29.81 -12.31 -6.29
CA LYS A 132 -30.82 -13.20 -6.88
C LYS A 132 -31.16 -14.21 -5.78
N HIS A 133 -32.35 -14.11 -5.23
CA HIS A 133 -32.93 -15.19 -4.46
C HIS A 133 -33.20 -16.31 -5.47
N SER A 134 -32.34 -17.33 -5.45
CA SER A 134 -32.64 -18.65 -6.04
C SER A 134 -33.37 -19.48 -5.01
#